data_AF-A0A948SSI7-F1
#
_entry.id   AF-A0A948SSI7-F1
#
_cell.length_a   1.000
_cell.length_b   1.000
_cell.length_c   1.000
_cell.angle_alpha   90.00
_cell.angle_beta   90.00
_cell.angle_gamma   90.00
#
_symmetry.space_group_name_H-M   'P 1'
#
loop_
_entity.id
_entity.type
_entity.pdbx_description
1 polymer ?
#
loop_
_entity_poly.entity_id
_entity_poly.type
_entity_poly.pdbx_seq_one_letter_code
_entity_poly.pdbx_strand_id
1 'polypeptide(L)'
;MPLFAQALDLVDDPAMAEAYVRMHREVWPEVTDGLRRIGIRRMHIFRGGTRLFMVAEADEGFDPARDYQAYAEDPRTRAWDELMRRYQRPAPFAAPGQWWTPLEAVFDLDWFPPTRDAGPGATAPRDA
;
A
#
# COMPACT_ATOMS: atom_id res chain seq x y z
N MET A 1 2.79 2.76 14.90
CA MET A 1 2.95 1.88 13.73
C MET A 1 2.90 2.73 12.49
N PRO A 2 3.94 2.73 11.63
CA PRO A 2 3.93 3.51 10.39
C PRO A 2 2.76 3.13 9.48
N LEU A 3 2.07 4.14 8.97
CA LEU A 3 1.06 4.05 7.92
C LEU A 3 1.68 4.55 6.61
N PHE A 4 1.50 3.82 5.52
CA PHE A 4 1.93 4.28 4.20
C PHE A 4 0.89 3.92 3.14
N ALA A 5 0.92 4.65 2.03
CA ALA A 5 0.02 4.43 0.91
C ALA A 5 0.79 4.29 -0.41
N GLN A 6 0.25 3.49 -1.32
CA GLN A 6 0.75 3.32 -2.67
C GLN A 6 -0.39 3.28 -3.68
N ALA A 7 -0.14 3.72 -4.91
CA ALA A 7 -1.07 3.61 -6.01
C ALA A 7 -0.54 2.70 -7.12
N LEU A 8 -1.48 2.07 -7.81
CA LEU A 8 -1.28 1.32 -9.04
C LEU A 8 -2.56 1.46 -9.87
N ASP A 9 -2.50 1.18 -11.17
CA ASP A 9 -3.71 1.12 -12.00
C ASP A 9 -3.96 -0.30 -12.47
N LEU A 10 -5.22 -0.61 -12.75
CA LEU A 10 -5.60 -1.77 -13.53
C LEU A 10 -5.46 -1.47 -15.02
N VAL A 11 -5.26 -2.52 -15.81
CA VAL A 11 -5.51 -2.47 -17.25
C VAL A 11 -6.98 -2.06 -17.45
N ASP A 12 -7.23 -1.19 -18.42
CA ASP A 12 -8.56 -0.65 -18.71
C ASP A 12 -9.41 -1.66 -19.51
N ASP A 13 -9.70 -2.77 -18.85
CA ASP A 13 -10.54 -3.86 -19.35
C ASP A 13 -11.45 -4.32 -18.19
N PRO A 14 -12.78 -4.24 -18.33
CA PRO A 14 -13.71 -4.60 -17.27
C PRO A 14 -13.59 -6.06 -16.80
N ALA A 15 -13.38 -7.01 -17.71
CA ALA A 15 -13.28 -8.43 -17.38
C ALA A 15 -11.97 -8.73 -16.63
N MET A 16 -10.87 -8.10 -17.02
CA MET A 16 -9.61 -8.16 -16.26
C MET A 16 -9.75 -7.55 -14.87
N ALA A 17 -10.44 -6.42 -14.76
CA ALA A 17 -10.64 -5.77 -13.48
C ALA A 17 -11.52 -6.60 -12.52
N GLU A 18 -12.56 -7.27 -13.03
CA GLU A 18 -13.36 -8.22 -12.26
C GLU A 18 -12.55 -9.46 -11.85
N ALA A 19 -11.74 -10.01 -12.75
CA ALA A 19 -10.86 -11.12 -12.44
C ALA A 19 -9.85 -10.76 -11.33
N TYR A 20 -9.26 -9.57 -11.39
CA TYR A 20 -8.38 -9.05 -10.33
C TYR A 20 -9.08 -9.01 -8.97
N VAL A 21 -10.30 -8.46 -8.93
CA VAL A 21 -11.09 -8.37 -7.69
C VAL A 21 -11.40 -9.77 -7.14
N ARG A 22 -11.82 -10.71 -8.00
CA ARG A 22 -12.09 -12.10 -7.59
C ARG A 22 -10.84 -12.76 -7.01
N MET A 23 -9.68 -12.61 -7.66
CA MET A 23 -8.42 -13.13 -7.13
C MET A 23 -8.11 -12.57 -5.74
N HIS A 24 -8.37 -11.28 -5.50
CA HIS A 24 -8.15 -10.65 -4.17
C HIS A 24 -9.16 -11.07 -3.09
N ARG A 25 -10.20 -11.84 -3.43
CA ARG A 25 -11.06 -12.52 -2.47
C ARG A 25 -10.57 -13.93 -2.11
N GLU A 26 -9.63 -14.46 -2.88
CA GLU A 26 -9.11 -15.83 -2.80
C GLU A 26 -7.57 -15.84 -2.81
N VAL A 27 -6.97 -14.89 -2.08
CA VAL A 27 -5.51 -14.73 -2.01
C VAL A 27 -4.87 -15.98 -1.42
N TRP A 28 -3.75 -16.40 -2.00
CA TRP A 28 -3.01 -17.57 -1.52
C TRP A 28 -2.49 -17.35 -0.09
N PRO A 29 -2.53 -18.36 0.80
CA PRO A 29 -2.05 -18.22 2.18
C PRO A 29 -0.61 -17.72 2.26
N GLU A 30 0.29 -18.23 1.40
CA GLU A 30 1.71 -17.90 1.36
C GLU A 30 1.95 -16.41 1.11
N VAL A 31 1.07 -15.78 0.32
CA VAL A 31 1.10 -14.33 0.07
C VAL A 31 0.77 -13.57 1.34
N THR A 32 -0.35 -13.88 2.00
CA THR A 32 -0.74 -13.16 3.21
C THR A 32 0.21 -13.43 4.38
N ASP A 33 0.73 -14.64 4.51
CA ASP A 33 1.71 -15.00 5.54
C ASP A 33 3.08 -14.38 5.25
N GLY A 34 3.48 -14.29 3.98
CA GLY A 34 4.64 -13.54 3.54
C GLY A 34 4.56 -12.07 3.93
N LEU A 35 3.44 -11.40 3.64
CA LEU A 35 3.21 -10.01 4.04
C LEU A 35 3.32 -9.82 5.56
N ARG A 36 2.70 -10.70 6.35
CA ARG A 36 2.79 -10.66 7.83
C ARG A 36 4.22 -10.84 8.32
N ARG A 37 4.97 -11.76 7.71
CA ARG A 37 6.36 -12.09 8.06
C ARG A 37 7.30 -10.90 7.84
N ILE A 38 7.10 -10.14 6.77
CA ILE A 38 7.89 -8.93 6.50
C ILE A 38 7.45 -7.71 7.32
N GLY A 39 6.43 -7.84 8.18
CA GLY A 39 6.03 -6.78 9.10
C GLY A 39 4.77 -6.02 8.73
N ILE A 40 4.04 -6.39 7.66
CA ILE A 40 2.72 -5.81 7.38
C ILE A 40 1.70 -6.34 8.38
N ARG A 41 1.00 -5.42 9.05
CA ARG A 41 0.01 -5.75 10.08
C ARG A 41 -1.41 -5.55 9.62
N ARG A 42 -1.65 -4.49 8.85
CA ARG A 42 -2.93 -4.25 8.18
C ARG A 42 -2.69 -3.76 6.76
N MET A 43 -3.54 -4.16 5.83
CA MET A 43 -3.47 -3.72 4.44
C MET A 43 -4.88 -3.68 3.85
N HIS A 44 -5.20 -2.58 3.19
CA HIS A 44 -6.42 -2.40 2.43
C HIS A 44 -6.06 -1.91 1.03
N ILE A 45 -6.67 -2.51 0.01
CA ILE A 45 -6.61 -2.02 -1.37
C ILE A 45 -8.00 -1.55 -1.75
N PHE A 46 -8.14 -0.25 -1.98
CA PHE A 46 -9.35 0.38 -2.49
C PHE A 46 -9.25 0.54 -4.00
N ARG A 47 -10.39 0.52 -4.69
CA ARG A 47 -10.46 0.71 -6.13
C ARG A 47 -11.46 1.81 -6.49
N GLY A 48 -11.07 2.72 -7.38
CA GLY A 48 -11.94 3.69 -8.03
C GLY A 48 -11.65 3.75 -9.53
N GLY A 49 -12.59 3.34 -10.38
CA GLY A 49 -12.32 3.14 -11.80
C GLY A 49 -11.23 2.08 -12.02
N THR A 50 -10.14 2.43 -12.70
CA THR A 50 -8.94 1.59 -12.81
C THR A 50 -7.94 1.81 -11.68
N ARG A 51 -8.05 2.90 -10.91
CA ARG A 51 -7.10 3.24 -9.85
C ARG A 51 -7.24 2.26 -8.69
N LEU A 52 -6.12 1.69 -8.27
CA LEU A 52 -5.93 1.01 -6.99
C LEU A 52 -5.19 1.93 -6.03
N PHE A 53 -5.67 2.00 -4.79
CA PHE A 53 -5.06 2.73 -3.69
C PHE A 53 -4.87 1.76 -2.53
N MET A 54 -3.62 1.36 -2.29
CA MET A 54 -3.26 0.53 -1.16
C MET A 54 -2.87 1.41 0.02
N VAL A 55 -3.38 1.10 1.21
CA VAL A 55 -2.91 1.64 2.48
C VAL A 55 -2.52 0.48 3.39
N ALA A 56 -1.39 0.59 4.06
CA ALA A 56 -0.90 -0.44 4.95
C ALA A 56 -0.33 0.14 6.24
N GLU A 57 -0.56 -0.56 7.34
CA GLU A 57 0.10 -0.37 8.62
C GLU A 57 1.16 -1.45 8.78
N ALA A 58 2.38 -1.07 9.16
CA ALA A 58 3.49 -1.99 9.35
C ALA A 58 4.16 -1.83 10.71
N ASP A 59 5.08 -2.75 11.03
CA ASP A 59 5.95 -2.63 12.19
C ASP A 59 6.89 -1.42 12.08
N GLU A 60 7.40 -0.97 13.23
CA GLU A 60 8.43 0.06 13.25
C GLU A 60 9.70 -0.41 12.52
N GLY A 61 10.30 0.48 11.74
CA GLY A 61 11.48 0.17 10.93
C GLY A 61 11.20 -0.57 9.62
N PHE A 62 9.93 -0.88 9.31
CA PHE A 62 9.53 -1.38 7.99
C PHE A 62 9.91 -0.37 6.91
N ASP A 63 10.58 -0.84 5.88
CA ASP A 63 10.95 -0.09 4.68
C ASP A 63 10.38 -0.82 3.46
N PRO A 64 9.36 -0.27 2.79
CA PRO A 64 8.77 -0.88 1.61
C PRO A 64 9.79 -1.22 0.51
N ALA A 65 10.82 -0.40 0.31
CA ALA A 65 11.79 -0.62 -0.76
C ALA A 65 12.70 -1.84 -0.47
N ARG A 66 12.99 -2.09 0.82
CA ARG A 66 13.81 -3.21 1.29
C ARG A 66 12.99 -4.47 1.54
N ASP A 67 11.94 -4.36 2.33
CA ASP A 67 11.27 -5.53 2.91
C ASP A 67 10.35 -6.24 1.90
N TYR A 68 9.83 -5.54 0.91
CA TYR A 68 9.15 -6.20 -0.21
C TYR A 68 10.09 -7.04 -1.08
N GLN A 69 11.41 -6.77 -1.08
CA GLN A 69 12.37 -7.63 -1.79
C GLN A 69 12.46 -9.00 -1.13
N ALA A 70 12.58 -9.04 0.21
CA ALA A 70 12.56 -10.29 0.97
C ALA A 70 11.25 -11.05 0.78
N TYR A 71 10.11 -10.33 0.72
CA TYR A 71 8.83 -10.94 0.36
C TYR A 71 8.86 -11.58 -1.03
N ALA A 72 9.52 -10.96 -2.02
CA ALA A 72 9.59 -11.44 -3.40
C ALA A 72 10.59 -12.60 -3.62
N GLU A 73 11.41 -12.95 -2.64
CA GLU A 73 12.32 -14.11 -2.70
C GLU A 73 11.56 -15.45 -2.63
N ASP A 74 10.39 -15.48 -1.99
CA ASP A 74 9.55 -16.68 -1.93
C ASP A 74 8.95 -17.00 -3.32
N PRO A 75 9.13 -18.23 -3.86
CA PRO A 75 8.63 -18.57 -5.19
C PRO A 75 7.11 -18.42 -5.35
N ARG A 76 6.33 -18.61 -4.28
CA ARG A 76 4.86 -18.54 -4.31
C ARG A 76 4.38 -17.08 -4.32
N THR A 77 5.04 -16.21 -3.55
CA THR A 77 4.74 -14.78 -3.54
C THR A 77 5.12 -14.13 -4.86
N ARG A 78 6.27 -14.53 -5.45
CA ARG A 78 6.68 -14.11 -6.79
C ARG A 78 5.70 -14.55 -7.87
N ALA A 79 5.27 -15.81 -7.84
CA ALA A 79 4.28 -16.32 -8.80
C ALA A 79 2.93 -15.58 -8.68
N TRP A 80 2.55 -15.18 -7.47
CA TRP A 80 1.38 -14.32 -7.26
C TRP A 80 1.58 -12.92 -7.87
N ASP A 81 2.73 -12.29 -7.63
CA ASP A 81 3.06 -10.98 -8.22
C ASP A 81 3.03 -11.03 -9.76
N GLU A 82 3.67 -12.03 -10.37
CA GLU A 82 3.65 -12.25 -11.81
C GLU A 82 2.23 -12.45 -12.38
N LEU A 83 1.36 -13.14 -11.64
CA LEU A 83 -0.05 -13.28 -12.01
C LEU A 83 -0.80 -11.95 -11.91
N MET A 84 -0.61 -11.20 -10.82
CA MET A 84 -1.29 -9.92 -10.59
C MET A 84 -0.88 -8.85 -11.59
N ARG A 85 0.40 -8.84 -11.99
CA ARG A 85 0.93 -7.94 -13.02
C ARG A 85 0.19 -8.01 -14.35
N ARG A 86 -0.46 -9.14 -14.68
CA ARG A 86 -1.25 -9.28 -15.91
C ARG A 86 -2.49 -8.39 -15.92
N TYR A 87 -3.00 -8.01 -14.76
CA TYR A 87 -4.18 -7.16 -14.60
C TYR A 87 -3.84 -5.71 -14.31
N GLN A 88 -2.57 -5.40 -14.10
CA GLN A 88 -2.10 -4.13 -13.55
C GLN A 88 -1.23 -3.38 -14.54
N ARG A 89 -1.10 -2.08 -14.31
CA ARG A 89 -0.15 -1.20 -14.98
C ARG A 89 0.34 -0.12 -14.00
N PRO A 90 1.54 0.43 -14.18
CA PRO A 90 2.00 1.56 -13.38
C PRO A 90 1.00 2.71 -13.42
N ALA A 91 0.88 3.44 -12.31
CA ALA A 91 0.11 4.67 -12.29
C ALA A 91 0.70 5.68 -13.32
N PRO A 92 -0.13 6.57 -13.91
CA PRO A 92 0.35 7.59 -14.86
C PRO A 92 1.45 8.52 -14.30
N PHE A 93 1.56 8.63 -12.98
CA PHE A 93 2.55 9.43 -12.28
C PHE A 93 3.68 8.60 -11.64
N ALA A 94 3.77 7.30 -11.97
CA ALA A 94 4.86 6.45 -11.50
C ALA A 94 6.21 6.93 -12.06
N ALA A 95 7.26 6.91 -11.24
CA ALA A 95 8.61 7.09 -11.76
C ALA A 95 9.02 5.89 -12.64
N PRO A 96 9.98 6.05 -13.58
CA PRO A 96 10.45 4.95 -14.40
C PRO A 96 10.88 3.75 -13.56
N GLY A 97 10.35 2.56 -13.88
CA GLY A 97 10.64 1.31 -13.18
C GLY A 97 9.84 1.06 -11.89
N GLN A 98 9.05 2.03 -11.41
CA GLN A 98 8.15 1.81 -10.28
C GLN A 98 6.86 1.11 -10.71
N TRP A 99 6.47 0.06 -9.99
CA TRP A 99 5.18 -0.60 -10.18
C TRP A 99 4.14 0.00 -9.24
N TRP A 100 4.19 -0.39 -7.96
CA TRP A 100 3.45 0.32 -6.90
C TRP A 100 4.15 1.65 -6.60
N THR A 101 3.41 2.74 -6.81
CA THR A 101 3.93 4.10 -6.67
C THR A 101 3.66 4.62 -5.25
N PRO A 102 4.69 4.96 -4.45
CA PRO A 102 4.50 5.59 -3.15
C PRO A 102 3.66 6.86 -3.26
N LEU A 103 2.78 7.09 -2.28
CA LEU A 103 1.99 8.31 -2.17
C LEU A 103 2.44 9.12 -0.95
N GLU A 104 2.46 10.44 -1.12
CA GLU A 104 2.73 11.38 -0.05
C GLU A 104 1.51 11.51 0.86
N ALA A 105 1.72 11.30 2.16
CA ALA A 105 0.72 11.68 3.16
C ALA A 105 0.75 13.21 3.27
N VAL A 106 -0.32 13.85 2.82
CA VAL A 106 -0.49 15.32 2.89
C VAL A 106 -1.33 15.77 4.08
N PHE A 107 -1.93 14.83 4.79
CA PHE A 107 -2.71 15.06 5.99
C PHE A 107 -2.72 13.81 6.88
N ASP A 108 -2.47 14.00 8.16
CA ASP A 108 -2.80 13.08 9.24
C ASP A 108 -3.50 13.90 10.33
N LEU A 109 -4.61 13.36 10.86
CA LEU A 109 -5.34 14.03 11.93
C LEU A 109 -4.49 14.16 13.19
N ASP A 110 -3.63 13.18 13.47
CA ASP A 110 -2.81 13.13 14.67
C ASP A 110 -1.66 14.14 14.64
N TRP A 111 -1.39 14.80 13.50
CA TRP A 111 -0.52 15.98 13.44
C TRP A 111 -1.08 17.16 14.24
N PHE A 112 -2.39 17.19 14.47
CA PHE A 112 -3.10 18.26 15.18
C PHE A 112 -3.79 17.69 16.43
N PRO A 113 -3.15 17.79 17.61
CA PRO A 113 -3.73 17.23 18.84
C PRO A 113 -5.08 17.88 19.18
N PRO A 114 -6.00 17.16 19.85
CA PRO A 114 -7.31 17.68 20.23
C PRO A 114 -7.20 18.97 21.06
N THR A 115 -7.99 19.97 20.72
CA THR A 115 -7.97 21.30 21.37
C THR A 115 -8.36 21.27 22.85
N ARG A 116 -9.00 20.20 23.33
CA ARG A 116 -9.46 20.08 24.73
C ARG A 116 -8.36 19.75 25.75
N ASP A 117 -7.17 19.36 25.30
CA ASP A 117 -6.02 19.07 26.18
C ASP A 117 -4.92 20.14 26.10
N ALA A 118 -5.14 21.20 25.31
CA ALA A 118 -4.28 22.37 25.33
C ALA A 118 -4.61 23.24 26.55
N GLY A 119 -3.94 22.97 27.67
CA GLY A 119 -3.68 24.02 28.64
C GLY A 119 -3.08 25.25 27.92
N PRO A 120 -3.27 26.48 28.44
CA PRO A 120 -2.89 27.69 27.73
C PRO A 120 -1.36 27.70 27.47
N GLY A 121 -0.93 27.36 26.26
CA GLY A 121 0.49 27.38 25.89
C GLY A 121 0.98 26.43 24.79
N ALA A 122 0.17 25.54 24.22
CA ALA A 122 0.65 24.64 23.16
C ALA A 122 0.79 25.36 21.81
N THR A 123 2.00 25.83 21.50
CA THR A 123 2.39 26.30 20.17
C THR A 123 2.39 25.14 19.17
N ALA A 124 1.70 25.33 18.04
CA ALA A 124 1.73 24.39 16.92
C ALA A 124 3.16 24.16 16.41
N PRO A 125 3.53 22.94 15.99
CA PRO A 125 4.78 22.73 15.29
C PRO A 125 4.73 23.47 13.94
N ARG A 126 5.76 24.28 13.70
CA ARG A 126 5.99 24.96 12.42
C ARG A 126 6.68 23.99 11.46
N ASP A 127 6.14 24.00 10.25
CA ASP A 127 6.72 23.61 8.97
C ASP A 127 7.17 22.14 8.81
N ALA A 128 6.50 21.47 7.87
CA ALA A 128 7.05 20.41 7.05
C ALA A 128 6.91 20.86 5.58
#